data_AF-A0A2D5W6M3-F1
#
_entry.id   AF-A0A2D5W6M3-F1
#
_cell.length_a   1.000
_cell.length_b   1.000
_cell.length_c   1.000
_cell.angle_alpha   90.00
_cell.angle_beta   90.00
_cell.angle_gamma   90.00
#
_symmetry.space_group_name_H-M   'P 1'
#
loop_
_entity.id
_entity.type
_entity.pdbx_description
1 polymer ?
#
loop_
_entity_poly.entity_id
_entity_poly.type
_entity_poly.pdbx_seq_one_letter_code
_entity_poly.pdbx_strand_id
1 'polypeptide(L)'
;MRLPSPLRPGQLFLTVILAAGLHACLAAPPVARVSSPAGVVRADTPLRAAEVAAYLTELKPEVLGTVPHSISRSTEVWVQAEPRLYSFPGGLHADAEGLWAGRQGRIHLREGADDLKRTLAHELVHASLDSSWNDLPGSLEEGLCDVISTTLCPESAARLRAGRLSGAALACGGLDLSLTVTVPASAHPLGFEASYTANIQLTNGRATSTDPLKVFETHAGLSSSSLGSWRKREFYGLSFLLVSRIVERAGLEGLHEICGGRSAIRVDRRRTCLLELAALDGKRETWRRAAAAELGPDELREIALMYPDFIVDTLARTMARCLGGGGDPSAVRAVLSVPESGAQVALLELPELHAPLHSRLLALLSGEGGLVAFETAAEEGEDRQAQ
;
A
#
# COMPACT_ATOMS: atom_id res chain seq x y z
N MET A 1 30.99 27.87 37.77
CA MET A 1 30.84 26.65 36.95
C MET A 1 31.78 25.59 37.51
N ARG A 2 31.27 24.46 38.03
CA ARG A 2 32.11 23.33 38.44
C ARG A 2 32.42 22.51 37.21
N LEU A 3 33.71 22.33 36.89
CA LEU A 3 34.14 21.41 35.85
C LEU A 3 33.76 19.97 36.28
N PRO A 4 33.23 19.14 35.38
CA PRO A 4 32.94 17.75 35.69
C PRO A 4 34.24 17.04 36.08
N SER A 5 34.19 16.28 37.17
CA SER A 5 35.32 15.46 37.62
C SER A 5 35.66 14.39 36.56
N PRO A 6 36.95 14.16 36.26
CA PRO A 6 37.34 13.12 35.32
C PRO A 6 36.87 11.75 35.81
N LEU A 7 36.34 10.94 34.88
CA LEU A 7 35.89 9.57 35.15
C LEU A 7 37.05 8.72 35.69
N ARG A 8 36.78 7.87 36.68
CA ARG A 8 37.79 6.92 37.18
C ARG A 8 38.11 5.88 36.09
N PRO A 9 39.35 5.36 36.01
CA PRO A 9 39.73 4.39 34.97
C PRO A 9 38.78 3.19 34.81
N GLY A 10 38.22 2.67 35.91
CA GLY A 10 37.23 1.59 35.88
C GLY A 10 35.87 2.00 35.29
N GLN A 11 35.45 3.25 35.46
CA GLN A 11 34.24 3.77 34.82
C GLN A 11 34.46 3.96 33.32
N LEU A 12 35.66 4.38 32.91
CA LEU A 12 36.01 4.54 31.50
C LEU A 12 36.00 3.20 30.77
N PHE A 13 36.58 2.15 31.38
CA PHE A 13 36.58 0.80 30.83
C PHE A 13 35.16 0.20 30.71
N LEU A 14 34.34 0.35 31.76
CA LEU A 14 32.93 -0.07 31.72
C LEU A 14 32.13 0.69 30.65
N THR A 15 32.37 1.99 30.49
CA THR A 15 31.72 2.81 29.45
C THR A 15 32.12 2.36 28.05
N VAL A 16 33.40 2.02 27.82
CA VAL A 16 33.88 1.50 26.53
C VAL A 16 33.29 0.11 26.24
N ILE A 17 33.23 -0.79 27.22
CA ILE A 17 32.60 -2.12 27.05
C ILE A 17 31.11 -1.99 26.77
N LEU A 18 30.39 -1.15 27.51
CA LEU A 18 28.96 -0.89 27.28
C LEU A 18 28.73 -0.26 25.90
N ALA A 19 29.56 0.71 25.50
CA ALA A 19 29.48 1.31 24.17
C ALA A 19 29.75 0.28 23.05
N ALA A 20 30.75 -0.58 23.22
CA ALA A 20 31.07 -1.65 22.28
C ALA A 20 29.95 -2.72 22.21
N GLY A 21 29.39 -3.11 23.35
CA GLY A 21 28.27 -4.06 23.42
C GLY A 21 26.99 -3.50 22.81
N LEU A 22 26.70 -2.21 23.01
CA LEU A 22 25.55 -1.54 22.38
C LEU A 22 25.72 -1.37 20.87
N HIS A 23 26.95 -1.16 20.37
CA HIS A 23 27.21 -1.10 18.93
C HIS A 23 27.14 -2.49 18.27
N ALA A 24 27.47 -3.57 18.99
CA ALA A 24 27.32 -4.95 18.50
C ALA A 24 25.86 -5.36 18.26
N CYS A 25 24.90 -4.57 18.76
CA CYS A 25 23.47 -4.82 18.57
C CYS A 25 22.93 -4.26 17.23
N LEU A 26 23.66 -3.36 16.56
CA LEU A 26 23.23 -2.81 15.26
C LEU A 26 23.53 -3.79 14.14
N ALA A 27 22.67 -3.82 13.13
CA ALA A 27 22.96 -4.56 11.90
C ALA A 27 24.25 -4.03 11.24
N ALA A 28 25.09 -4.94 10.74
CA ALA A 28 26.30 -4.55 10.02
C ALA A 28 25.91 -3.85 8.69
N PRO A 29 26.67 -2.81 8.27
CA PRO A 29 26.44 -2.19 6.98
C PRO A 29 26.66 -3.18 5.83
N PRO A 30 25.86 -3.10 4.75
CA PRO A 30 26.17 -3.81 3.52
C PRO A 30 27.57 -3.44 2.98
N VAL A 31 28.20 -4.41 2.28
CA VAL A 31 29.63 -4.37 1.96
C VAL A 31 29.98 -3.35 0.86
N ALA A 32 29.11 -3.17 -0.13
CA ALA A 32 29.33 -2.20 -1.19
C ALA A 32 28.86 -0.82 -0.76
N ARG A 33 29.58 0.22 -1.20
CA ARG A 33 29.28 1.61 -0.88
C ARG A 33 29.47 2.49 -2.12
N VAL A 34 28.45 3.27 -2.43
CA VAL A 34 28.48 4.32 -3.45
C VAL A 34 28.12 5.65 -2.80
N SER A 35 28.88 6.70 -3.10
CA SER A 35 28.56 8.07 -2.68
C SER A 35 27.96 8.82 -3.86
N SER A 36 26.93 9.61 -3.63
CA SER A 36 26.30 10.50 -4.62
C SER A 36 26.16 11.91 -4.05
N PRO A 37 25.80 12.92 -4.88
CA PRO A 37 25.51 14.27 -4.37
C PRO A 37 24.38 14.31 -3.34
N ALA A 38 23.45 13.34 -3.38
CA ALA A 38 22.28 13.28 -2.53
C ALA A 38 22.50 12.49 -1.21
N GLY A 39 23.56 11.69 -1.11
CA GLY A 39 23.86 10.90 0.08
C GLY A 39 24.80 9.71 -0.16
N VAL A 40 24.67 8.69 0.68
CA VAL A 40 25.47 7.45 0.59
C VAL A 40 24.53 6.27 0.48
N VAL A 41 24.80 5.36 -0.44
CA VAL A 41 24.04 4.11 -0.61
C VAL A 41 24.95 2.92 -0.33
N ARG A 42 24.41 1.94 0.39
CA ARG A 42 25.04 0.65 0.65
C ARG A 42 24.15 -0.50 0.21
N ALA A 43 24.75 -1.51 -0.39
CA ALA A 43 24.08 -2.74 -0.80
C ALA A 43 25.07 -3.91 -0.76
N ASP A 44 24.60 -5.13 -1.03
CA ASP A 44 25.45 -6.32 -1.10
C ASP A 44 26.35 -6.33 -2.34
N THR A 45 25.95 -5.63 -3.41
CA THR A 45 26.75 -5.51 -4.65
C THR A 45 26.97 -4.05 -5.06
N PRO A 46 28.11 -3.73 -5.73
CA PRO A 46 28.35 -2.39 -6.25
C PRO A 46 27.31 -1.94 -7.28
N LEU A 47 26.81 -2.86 -8.11
CA LEU A 47 25.79 -2.57 -9.12
C LEU A 47 24.49 -2.08 -8.46
N ARG A 48 24.01 -2.83 -7.47
CA ARG A 48 22.79 -2.45 -6.73
C ARG A 48 22.96 -1.13 -5.98
N ALA A 49 24.12 -0.92 -5.35
CA ALA A 49 24.42 0.35 -4.68
C ALA A 49 24.44 1.54 -5.67
N ALA A 50 24.96 1.33 -6.88
CA ALA A 50 24.99 2.36 -7.92
C ALA A 50 23.60 2.68 -8.48
N GLU A 51 22.77 1.65 -8.74
CA GLU A 51 21.38 1.81 -9.16
C GLU A 51 20.56 2.64 -8.17
N VAL A 52 20.57 2.26 -6.88
CA VAL A 52 19.83 2.99 -5.85
C VAL A 52 20.43 4.37 -5.56
N ALA A 53 21.74 4.56 -5.76
CA ALA A 53 22.35 5.89 -5.70
C ALA A 53 21.85 6.81 -6.82
N ALA A 54 21.55 6.28 -8.01
CA ALA A 54 20.91 7.03 -9.09
C ALA A 54 19.49 7.44 -8.69
N TYR A 55 18.67 6.51 -8.17
CA TYR A 55 17.33 6.83 -7.65
C TYR A 55 17.37 7.91 -6.55
N LEU A 56 18.30 7.79 -5.59
CA LEU A 56 18.44 8.78 -4.52
C LEU A 56 18.82 10.17 -5.06
N THR A 57 19.66 10.22 -6.10
CA THR A 57 20.09 11.47 -6.74
C THR A 57 18.94 12.14 -7.47
N GLU A 58 18.08 11.35 -8.10
CA GLU A 58 16.89 11.81 -8.81
C GLU A 58 15.77 12.24 -7.84
N LEU A 59 15.37 11.36 -6.92
CA LEU A 59 14.17 11.53 -6.10
C LEU A 59 14.30 12.57 -5.00
N LYS A 60 15.48 12.69 -4.38
CA LYS A 60 15.65 13.59 -3.24
C LYS A 60 15.31 15.05 -3.55
N PRO A 61 15.84 15.68 -4.63
CA PRO A 61 15.45 17.05 -4.97
C PRO A 61 13.96 17.17 -5.29
N GLU A 62 13.36 16.18 -5.95
CA GLU A 62 11.92 16.17 -6.27
C GLU A 62 11.05 16.12 -5.00
N VAL A 63 11.39 15.25 -4.04
CA VAL A 63 10.71 15.20 -2.72
C VAL A 63 10.84 16.53 -2.00
N LEU A 64 12.05 17.12 -1.98
CA LEU A 64 12.28 18.40 -1.32
C LEU A 64 11.51 19.55 -1.98
N GLY A 65 11.37 19.53 -3.31
CA GLY A 65 10.60 20.52 -4.06
C GLY A 65 9.08 20.34 -3.95
N THR A 66 8.62 19.12 -3.70
CA THR A 66 7.20 18.78 -3.62
C THR A 66 6.64 18.99 -2.21
N VAL A 67 7.38 18.62 -1.16
CA VAL A 67 6.90 18.66 0.22
C VAL A 67 7.07 20.05 0.83
N PRO A 68 5.99 20.72 1.27
CA PRO A 68 6.08 22.00 1.96
C PRO A 68 6.94 21.90 3.22
N HIS A 69 7.82 22.88 3.42
CA HIS A 69 8.70 22.94 4.60
C HIS A 69 9.58 21.69 4.78
N SER A 70 9.92 21.02 3.67
CA SER A 70 10.85 19.91 3.69
C SER A 70 12.25 20.36 4.13
N ILE A 71 12.99 19.46 4.77
CA ILE A 71 14.37 19.71 5.18
C ILE A 71 15.34 18.71 4.57
N SER A 72 16.43 19.23 4.03
CA SER A 72 17.52 18.41 3.50
C SER A 72 18.40 17.91 4.64
N ARG A 73 18.43 16.60 4.84
CA ARG A 73 19.31 15.91 5.79
C ARG A 73 20.37 15.11 5.02
N SER A 74 21.52 14.84 5.62
CA SER A 74 22.42 13.81 5.07
C SER A 74 21.72 12.45 5.22
N THR A 75 21.56 11.71 4.12
CA THR A 75 20.81 10.45 4.10
C THR A 75 21.73 9.30 3.73
N GLU A 76 21.75 8.26 4.56
CA GLU A 76 22.33 6.98 4.21
C GLU A 76 21.21 5.99 3.84
N VAL A 77 21.34 5.28 2.72
CA VAL A 77 20.36 4.27 2.28
C VAL A 77 21.01 2.89 2.30
N TRP A 78 20.38 1.93 2.96
CA TRP A 78 20.84 0.55 3.04
C TRP A 78 19.86 -0.35 2.31
N VAL A 79 20.32 -1.04 1.28
CA VAL A 79 19.56 -2.09 0.57
C VAL A 79 19.96 -3.44 1.16
N GLN A 80 18.98 -4.20 1.62
CA GLN A 80 19.17 -5.45 2.35
C GLN A 80 18.16 -6.49 1.87
N ALA A 81 18.47 -7.78 1.96
CA ALA A 81 17.48 -8.84 1.72
C ALA A 81 16.25 -8.69 2.65
N GLU A 82 16.48 -8.31 3.90
CA GLU A 82 15.45 -7.93 4.87
C GLU A 82 15.87 -6.64 5.59
N PRO A 83 15.00 -5.60 5.65
CA PRO A 83 15.29 -4.38 6.39
C PRO A 83 15.48 -4.67 7.88
N ARG A 84 16.68 -4.43 8.41
CA ARG A 84 17.00 -4.67 9.82
C ARG A 84 17.84 -3.53 10.40
N LEU A 85 17.35 -2.96 11.49
CA LEU A 85 18.08 -1.97 12.29
C LEU A 85 19.05 -2.64 13.28
N TYR A 86 18.65 -3.79 13.84
CA TYR A 86 19.38 -4.53 14.86
C TYR A 86 19.74 -5.94 14.39
N SER A 87 20.78 -6.53 14.98
CA SER A 87 21.31 -7.87 14.64
C SER A 87 20.48 -9.02 15.22
N PHE A 88 19.50 -8.75 16.08
CA PHE A 88 18.67 -9.78 16.70
C PHE A 88 17.67 -10.41 15.71
N PRO A 89 17.50 -11.75 15.73
CA PRO A 89 16.50 -12.43 14.91
C PRO A 89 15.06 -12.07 15.35
N GLY A 90 14.12 -12.03 14.40
CA GLY A 90 12.69 -11.80 14.67
C GLY A 90 12.28 -10.34 14.85
N GLY A 91 12.92 -9.41 14.14
CA GLY A 91 12.61 -7.98 14.25
C GLY A 91 11.20 -7.60 13.78
N LEU A 92 10.64 -6.54 14.37
CA LEU A 92 9.33 -5.94 14.08
C LEU A 92 9.13 -5.45 12.62
N HIS A 93 10.13 -5.64 11.75
CA HIS A 93 10.21 -5.08 10.41
C HIS A 93 10.29 -6.13 9.30
N ALA A 94 10.13 -7.42 9.63
CA ALA A 94 10.25 -8.52 8.67
C ALA A 94 9.27 -8.44 7.49
N ASP A 95 8.19 -7.67 7.60
CA ASP A 95 7.19 -7.48 6.54
C ASP A 95 7.29 -6.11 5.83
N ALA A 96 8.18 -5.21 6.29
CA ALA A 96 8.31 -3.89 5.71
C ALA A 96 9.18 -3.91 4.43
N GLU A 97 8.74 -3.21 3.39
CA GLU A 97 9.54 -2.97 2.18
C GLU A 97 10.58 -1.86 2.40
N GLY A 98 10.25 -0.88 3.23
CA GLY A 98 11.08 0.26 3.59
C GLY A 98 10.97 0.61 5.07
N LEU A 99 11.98 1.32 5.59
CA LEU A 99 11.94 1.92 6.93
C LEU A 99 12.89 3.11 7.03
N TRP A 100 12.37 4.26 7.47
CA TRP A 100 13.16 5.38 7.94
C TRP A 100 13.54 5.24 9.43
N ALA A 101 14.85 5.15 9.69
CA ALA A 101 15.44 5.13 11.02
C ALA A 101 15.94 6.54 11.40
N GLY A 102 15.03 7.42 11.82
CA GLY A 102 15.31 8.85 12.02
C GLY A 102 16.43 9.18 13.01
N ARG A 103 16.63 8.38 14.05
CA ARG A 103 17.74 8.59 15.01
C ARG A 103 19.12 8.32 14.39
N GLN A 104 19.17 7.45 13.39
CA GLN A 104 20.39 7.05 12.68
C GLN A 104 20.59 7.84 11.39
N GLY A 105 19.59 8.61 10.95
CA GLY A 105 19.64 9.32 9.67
C GLY A 105 19.68 8.38 8.47
N ARG A 106 19.02 7.22 8.56
CA ARG A 106 19.15 6.13 7.60
C ARG A 106 17.83 5.58 7.10
N ILE A 107 17.75 5.34 5.79
CA ILE A 107 16.67 4.59 5.15
C ILE A 107 17.14 3.15 4.95
N HIS A 108 16.29 2.19 5.29
CA HIS A 108 16.47 0.77 4.99
C HIS A 108 15.47 0.35 3.93
N LEU A 109 15.92 -0.35 2.88
CA LEU A 109 15.08 -0.86 1.80
C LEU A 109 15.28 -2.37 1.66
N ARG A 110 14.18 -3.07 1.37
CA ARG A 110 14.18 -4.48 1.00
C ARG A 110 14.59 -4.60 -0.46
N GLU A 111 15.58 -5.44 -0.76
CA GLU A 111 16.05 -5.65 -2.13
C GLU A 111 14.95 -6.20 -3.05
N GLY A 112 14.09 -7.08 -2.52
CA GLY A 112 12.94 -7.64 -3.23
C GLY A 112 11.63 -6.88 -3.04
N ALA A 113 11.67 -5.59 -2.72
CA ALA A 113 10.45 -4.75 -2.71
C ALA A 113 9.79 -4.74 -4.10
N ASP A 114 8.45 -4.67 -4.13
CA ASP A 114 7.68 -4.65 -5.38
C ASP A 114 8.13 -3.54 -6.34
N ASP A 115 8.43 -2.36 -5.79
CA ASP A 115 9.07 -1.25 -6.50
C ASP A 115 10.04 -0.53 -5.57
N LEU A 116 11.33 -0.73 -5.80
CA LEU A 116 12.40 -0.18 -4.97
C LEU A 116 12.50 1.35 -5.08
N LYS A 117 12.24 1.94 -6.26
CA LYS A 117 12.31 3.39 -6.49
C LYS A 117 11.16 4.09 -5.77
N ARG A 118 9.93 3.57 -5.91
CA ARG A 118 8.75 4.09 -5.19
C ARG A 118 8.92 3.97 -3.67
N THR A 119 9.42 2.82 -3.20
CA THR A 119 9.68 2.61 -1.76
C THR A 119 10.72 3.62 -1.24
N LEU A 120 11.78 3.89 -1.99
CA LEU A 120 12.72 4.96 -1.63
C LEU A 120 12.06 6.33 -1.61
N ALA A 121 11.20 6.65 -2.58
CA ALA A 121 10.47 7.93 -2.59
C ALA A 121 9.60 8.09 -1.33
N HIS A 122 8.90 7.03 -0.92
CA HIS A 122 8.11 6.99 0.33
C HIS A 122 8.97 7.30 1.55
N GLU A 123 10.08 6.58 1.74
CA GLU A 123 10.95 6.77 2.90
C GLU A 123 11.68 8.12 2.89
N LEU A 124 11.96 8.68 1.71
CA LEU A 124 12.51 10.03 1.58
C LEU A 124 11.54 11.09 2.09
N VAL A 125 10.23 10.90 1.97
CA VAL A 125 9.24 11.82 2.55
C VAL A 125 9.38 11.83 4.06
N HIS A 126 9.32 10.68 4.73
CA HIS A 126 9.58 10.57 6.17
C HIS A 126 10.89 11.24 6.58
N ALA A 127 11.96 10.99 5.81
CA ALA A 127 13.28 11.57 6.05
C ALA A 127 13.37 13.08 5.80
N SER A 128 12.36 13.70 5.17
CA SER A 128 12.34 15.11 4.79
C SER A 128 11.36 15.94 5.63
N LEU A 129 10.44 15.33 6.37
CA LEU A 129 9.51 16.06 7.24
C LEU A 129 10.25 16.79 8.38
N ASP A 130 9.90 18.05 8.58
CA ASP A 130 10.39 18.89 9.69
C ASP A 130 9.39 18.92 10.87
N SER A 131 9.67 19.73 11.88
CA SER A 131 8.81 19.80 13.08
C SER A 131 7.44 20.44 12.84
N SER A 132 7.21 21.12 11.71
CA SER A 132 5.90 21.68 11.36
C SER A 132 4.88 20.61 10.97
N TRP A 133 5.35 19.39 10.66
CA TRP A 133 4.52 18.23 10.35
C TRP A 133 4.19 17.36 11.57
N ASN A 134 4.78 17.61 12.74
CA ASN A 134 4.61 16.79 13.96
C ASN A 134 3.14 16.61 14.41
N ASP A 135 2.26 17.50 13.97
CA ASP A 135 0.84 17.51 14.29
C ASP A 135 -0.02 16.63 13.37
N LEU A 136 0.58 16.07 12.31
CA LEU A 136 -0.03 15.07 11.44
C LEU A 136 -0.02 13.70 12.15
N PRO A 137 -1.18 13.05 12.35
CA PRO A 137 -1.23 11.71 12.92
C PRO A 137 -0.37 10.71 12.12
N GLY A 138 0.27 9.76 12.80
CA GLY A 138 1.22 8.84 12.16
C GLY A 138 0.62 8.01 11.01
N SER A 139 -0.65 7.60 11.09
CA SER A 139 -1.29 6.96 9.92
C SER A 139 -1.44 7.90 8.72
N LEU A 140 -1.71 9.19 8.97
CA LEU A 140 -1.83 10.19 7.90
C LEU A 140 -0.47 10.58 7.33
N GLU A 141 0.61 10.49 8.11
CA GLU A 141 1.98 10.60 7.60
C GLU A 141 2.27 9.51 6.55
N GLU A 142 1.88 8.27 6.79
CA GLU A 142 1.98 7.20 5.79
C GLU A 142 1.17 7.50 4.52
N GLY A 143 -0.04 8.03 4.69
CA GLY A 143 -0.88 8.45 3.56
C GLY A 143 -0.22 9.56 2.72
N LEU A 144 0.46 10.51 3.36
CA LEU A 144 1.25 11.55 2.69
C LEU A 144 2.42 10.95 1.90
N CYS A 145 3.15 10.02 2.51
CA CYS A 145 4.28 9.34 1.86
C CYS A 145 3.82 8.52 0.64
N ASP A 146 2.70 7.80 0.74
CA ASP A 146 2.10 7.07 -0.38
C ASP A 146 1.64 8.02 -1.51
N VAL A 147 1.00 9.16 -1.18
CA VAL A 147 0.55 10.15 -2.19
C VAL A 147 1.72 10.77 -2.95
N ILE A 148 2.80 11.13 -2.26
CA ILE A 148 3.97 11.70 -2.93
C ILE A 148 4.71 10.63 -3.73
N SER A 149 4.90 9.42 -3.19
CA SER A 149 5.59 8.36 -3.91
C SER A 149 4.86 7.93 -5.19
N THR A 150 3.53 7.89 -5.18
CA THR A 150 2.73 7.64 -6.39
C THR A 150 2.80 8.79 -7.40
N THR A 151 2.99 10.02 -6.94
CA THR A 151 3.19 11.18 -7.83
C THR A 151 4.56 11.13 -8.51
N LEU A 152 5.61 10.75 -7.79
CA LEU A 152 6.99 10.72 -8.29
C LEU A 152 7.36 9.42 -9.04
N CYS A 153 6.57 8.36 -8.91
CA CYS A 153 6.78 7.06 -9.54
C CYS A 153 5.50 6.59 -10.24
N PRO A 154 5.09 7.23 -11.35
CA PRO A 154 3.82 6.96 -12.01
C PRO A 154 3.70 5.53 -12.56
N GLU A 155 4.81 4.89 -12.92
CA GLU A 155 4.83 3.55 -13.52
C GLU A 155 4.30 2.46 -12.59
N SER A 156 4.37 2.65 -11.27
CA SER A 156 3.86 1.71 -10.27
C SER A 156 2.76 2.31 -9.39
N ALA A 157 2.31 3.53 -9.72
CA ALA A 157 1.29 4.24 -8.96
C ALA A 157 -0.04 3.48 -8.92
N ALA A 158 -0.48 2.96 -10.08
CA ALA A 158 -1.76 2.23 -10.20
C ALA A 158 -1.83 1.03 -9.24
N ARG A 159 -0.75 0.26 -9.11
CA ARG A 159 -0.70 -0.91 -8.21
C ARG A 159 -0.80 -0.50 -6.74
N LEU A 160 -0.06 0.53 -6.31
CA LEU A 160 -0.18 1.03 -4.93
C LEU A 160 -1.58 1.58 -4.67
N ARG A 161 -2.08 2.43 -5.57
CA ARG A 161 -3.42 3.04 -5.50
C ARG A 161 -4.51 1.97 -5.42
N ALA A 162 -4.45 0.94 -6.26
CA ALA A 162 -5.36 -0.20 -6.21
C ALA A 162 -5.37 -0.87 -4.83
N GLY A 163 -4.18 -1.15 -4.26
CA GLY A 163 -4.05 -1.74 -2.93
C GLY A 163 -4.59 -0.84 -1.81
N ARG A 164 -4.36 0.48 -1.89
CA ARG A 164 -4.82 1.45 -0.88
C ARG A 164 -6.31 1.73 -0.97
N LEU A 165 -6.84 2.01 -2.15
CA LEU A 165 -8.25 2.31 -2.36
C LEU A 165 -9.13 1.08 -2.08
N SER A 166 -8.73 -0.11 -2.54
CA SER A 166 -9.43 -1.34 -2.14
C SER A 166 -9.31 -1.60 -0.63
N GLY A 167 -8.15 -1.34 -0.02
CA GLY A 167 -7.97 -1.39 1.43
C GLY A 167 -8.93 -0.48 2.20
N ALA A 168 -9.13 0.77 1.74
CA ALA A 168 -10.06 1.73 2.32
C ALA A 168 -11.53 1.27 2.19
N ALA A 169 -11.92 0.78 1.02
CA ALA A 169 -13.26 0.25 0.77
C ALA A 169 -13.55 -0.97 1.66
N LEU A 170 -12.61 -1.93 1.72
CA LEU A 170 -12.69 -3.12 2.58
C LEU A 170 -12.82 -2.75 4.07
N ALA A 171 -12.04 -1.78 4.55
CA ALA A 171 -12.14 -1.28 5.92
C ALA A 171 -13.55 -0.76 6.24
N CYS A 172 -14.24 -0.22 5.24
CA CYS A 172 -15.56 0.41 5.36
C CYS A 172 -16.74 -0.49 4.95
N GLY A 173 -16.51 -1.79 4.75
CA GLY A 173 -17.57 -2.79 4.50
C GLY A 173 -17.50 -3.51 3.17
N GLY A 174 -16.55 -3.16 2.29
CA GLY A 174 -16.31 -3.87 1.04
C GLY A 174 -16.22 -2.98 -0.19
N LEU A 175 -15.85 -3.58 -1.31
CA LEU A 175 -15.83 -2.96 -2.64
C LEU A 175 -16.80 -3.72 -3.55
N ASP A 176 -17.78 -2.98 -4.08
CA ASP A 176 -18.75 -3.53 -5.03
C ASP A 176 -18.17 -3.44 -6.45
N LEU A 177 -18.22 -4.55 -7.18
CA LEU A 177 -17.75 -4.69 -8.56
C LEU A 177 -18.87 -5.34 -9.40
N SER A 178 -18.85 -5.10 -10.70
CA SER A 178 -19.78 -5.75 -11.65
C SER A 178 -19.02 -6.35 -12.81
N LEU A 179 -19.23 -7.64 -13.06
CA LEU A 179 -18.69 -8.36 -14.21
C LEU A 179 -19.80 -8.62 -15.22
N THR A 180 -19.68 -8.03 -16.41
CA THR A 180 -20.60 -8.25 -17.53
C THR A 180 -19.93 -9.10 -18.59
N VAL A 181 -20.55 -10.22 -18.95
CA VAL A 181 -20.12 -11.10 -20.04
C VAL A 181 -21.16 -11.08 -21.15
N THR A 182 -20.73 -10.71 -22.35
CA THR A 182 -21.59 -10.64 -23.54
C THR A 182 -21.09 -11.60 -24.61
N VAL A 183 -22.02 -12.35 -25.19
CA VAL A 183 -21.79 -13.28 -26.30
C VAL A 183 -22.61 -12.80 -27.50
N PRO A 184 -21.98 -12.45 -28.62
CA PRO A 184 -22.70 -12.02 -29.81
C PRO A 184 -23.51 -13.19 -30.41
N ALA A 185 -24.59 -12.87 -31.12
CA ALA A 185 -25.46 -13.86 -31.76
C ALA A 185 -24.71 -14.85 -32.67
N SER A 186 -23.64 -14.40 -33.35
CA SER A 186 -22.81 -15.23 -34.21
C SER A 186 -22.03 -16.33 -33.47
N ALA A 187 -21.87 -16.20 -32.15
CA ALA A 187 -21.08 -17.11 -31.32
C ALA A 187 -21.94 -17.89 -30.31
N HIS A 188 -23.23 -17.55 -30.19
CA HIS A 188 -24.15 -18.24 -29.30
C HIS A 188 -24.83 -19.41 -30.04
N PRO A 189 -24.95 -20.61 -29.43
CA PRO A 189 -25.47 -21.81 -30.11
C PRO A 189 -26.92 -21.68 -30.60
N LEU A 190 -27.69 -20.76 -30.00
CA LEU A 190 -29.07 -20.48 -30.36
C LEU A 190 -29.23 -19.25 -31.27
N GLY A 191 -28.14 -18.61 -31.71
CA GLY A 191 -28.19 -17.50 -32.67
C GLY A 191 -28.74 -16.18 -32.12
N PHE A 192 -28.69 -15.95 -30.81
CA PHE A 192 -29.11 -14.70 -30.17
C PHE A 192 -27.98 -14.06 -29.36
N GLU A 193 -28.02 -12.75 -29.19
CA GLU A 193 -27.08 -12.05 -28.31
C GLU A 193 -27.45 -12.30 -26.84
N ALA A 194 -26.49 -12.77 -26.06
CA ALA A 194 -26.66 -13.08 -24.64
C ALA A 194 -25.76 -12.16 -23.81
N SER A 195 -26.29 -11.61 -22.72
CA SER A 195 -25.50 -10.85 -21.75
C SER A 195 -25.88 -11.24 -20.32
N TYR A 196 -24.87 -11.52 -19.50
CA TYR A 196 -25.02 -11.84 -18.09
C TYR A 196 -24.17 -10.92 -17.26
N THR A 197 -24.74 -10.43 -16.15
CA THR A 197 -24.03 -9.59 -15.18
C THR A 197 -23.95 -10.32 -13.84
N ALA A 198 -22.74 -10.43 -13.30
CA ALA A 198 -22.48 -10.90 -11.96
C ALA A 198 -22.10 -9.70 -11.07
N ASN A 199 -22.88 -9.47 -10.02
CA ASN A 199 -22.53 -8.50 -8.98
C ASN A 199 -21.59 -9.17 -7.98
N ILE A 200 -20.48 -8.52 -7.73
CA ILE A 200 -19.35 -9.04 -6.98
C ILE A 200 -19.12 -8.12 -5.78
N GLN A 201 -19.04 -8.68 -4.58
CA GLN A 201 -18.67 -7.93 -3.39
C GLN A 201 -17.34 -8.45 -2.85
N LEU A 202 -16.29 -7.64 -2.96
CA LEU A 202 -15.02 -7.91 -2.31
C LEU A 202 -15.12 -7.51 -0.83
N THR A 203 -14.86 -8.46 0.08
CA THR A 203 -14.87 -8.23 1.52
C THR A 203 -13.60 -8.78 2.16
N ASN A 204 -13.32 -8.38 3.41
CA ASN A 204 -12.21 -8.91 4.19
C ASN A 204 -12.58 -10.20 4.97
N GLY A 205 -13.73 -10.81 4.69
CA GLY A 205 -14.22 -12.02 5.35
C GLY A 205 -14.63 -11.83 6.82
N ARG A 206 -14.71 -10.60 7.33
CA ARG A 206 -14.98 -10.31 8.75
C ARG A 206 -16.37 -9.73 8.94
N ALA A 207 -17.01 -10.11 10.04
CA ALA A 207 -18.32 -9.58 10.44
C ALA A 207 -18.28 -8.09 10.87
N THR A 208 -17.10 -7.55 11.21
CA THR A 208 -16.98 -6.18 11.73
C THR A 208 -16.05 -5.32 10.87
N SER A 209 -16.63 -4.27 10.28
CA SER A 209 -15.90 -3.20 9.58
C SER A 209 -15.13 -2.32 10.57
N THR A 210 -14.02 -1.75 10.11
CA THR A 210 -13.21 -0.80 10.89
C THR A 210 -13.92 0.56 11.01
N ASP A 211 -13.72 1.24 12.14
CA ASP A 211 -14.15 2.63 12.29
C ASP A 211 -13.12 3.54 11.60
N PRO A 212 -13.48 4.24 10.49
CA PRO A 212 -12.54 5.02 9.71
C PRO A 212 -11.93 6.18 10.51
N LEU A 213 -12.63 6.68 11.54
CA LEU A 213 -12.12 7.76 12.38
C LEU A 213 -10.93 7.34 13.25
N LYS A 214 -10.68 6.04 13.39
CA LYS A 214 -9.47 5.54 14.09
C LYS A 214 -8.18 5.86 13.34
N VAL A 215 -8.22 6.28 12.08
CA VAL A 215 -7.03 6.73 11.34
C VAL A 215 -6.34 7.92 12.02
N PHE A 216 -7.09 8.76 12.75
CA PHE A 216 -6.53 9.90 13.48
C PHE A 216 -5.87 9.52 14.82
N GLU A 217 -6.18 8.33 15.36
CA GLU A 217 -5.69 7.85 16.66
C GLU A 217 -4.59 6.79 16.50
N THR A 218 -4.54 6.16 15.32
CA THR A 218 -3.66 5.03 15.06
C THR A 218 -2.31 5.52 14.54
N HIS A 219 -1.24 4.90 15.03
CA HIS A 219 0.12 5.08 14.51
C HIS A 219 0.54 3.88 13.66
N ALA A 220 -0.12 3.66 12.52
CA ALA A 220 0.10 2.46 11.71
C ALA A 220 1.53 2.36 11.14
N GLY A 221 2.19 3.51 10.92
CA GLY A 221 3.57 3.63 10.44
C GLY A 221 4.65 3.34 11.47
N LEU A 222 4.32 3.38 12.77
CA LEU A 222 5.32 3.07 13.80
C LEU A 222 5.56 1.57 13.86
N SER A 223 6.84 1.19 13.87
CA SER A 223 7.29 -0.19 14.04
C SER A 223 6.86 -0.82 15.36
N SER A 224 6.46 -0.01 16.34
CA SER A 224 5.88 -0.45 17.60
C SER A 224 4.38 -0.79 17.51
N SER A 225 3.73 -0.60 16.36
CA SER A 225 2.30 -0.92 16.22
C SER A 225 2.11 -2.45 16.19
N SER A 226 1.41 -2.97 17.19
CA SER A 226 1.01 -4.40 17.28
C SER A 226 -0.14 -4.75 16.33
N LEU A 227 -0.32 -3.98 15.26
CA LEU A 227 -1.37 -4.21 14.27
C LEU A 227 -0.95 -5.37 13.36
N GLY A 228 -1.84 -6.35 13.20
CA GLY A 228 -1.69 -7.37 12.17
C GLY A 228 -1.62 -6.74 10.78
N SER A 229 -0.92 -7.41 9.85
CA SER A 229 -0.68 -6.96 8.47
C SER A 229 -1.95 -6.46 7.76
N TRP A 230 -3.08 -7.15 7.96
CA TRP A 230 -4.37 -6.77 7.38
C TRP A 230 -4.90 -5.43 7.92
N ARG A 231 -4.79 -5.15 9.23
CA ARG A 231 -5.21 -3.85 9.80
C ARG A 231 -4.32 -2.72 9.31
N LYS A 232 -3.02 -2.98 9.16
CA LYS A 232 -2.10 -2.00 8.57
C LYS A 232 -2.56 -1.62 7.16
N ARG A 233 -2.90 -2.60 6.32
CA ARG A 233 -3.45 -2.35 4.98
C ARG A 233 -4.73 -1.49 5.01
N GLU A 234 -5.66 -1.77 5.92
CA GLU A 234 -6.89 -0.97 6.07
C GLU A 234 -6.58 0.48 6.46
N PHE A 235 -5.74 0.69 7.48
CA PHE A 235 -5.40 2.04 7.92
C PHE A 235 -4.58 2.81 6.91
N TYR A 236 -3.66 2.15 6.19
CA TYR A 236 -2.92 2.74 5.08
C TYR A 236 -3.85 3.13 3.94
N GLY A 237 -4.86 2.30 3.63
CA GLY A 237 -5.89 2.64 2.65
C GLY A 237 -6.69 3.87 3.06
N LEU A 238 -7.19 3.90 4.30
CA LEU A 238 -7.95 5.03 4.83
C LEU A 238 -7.13 6.32 4.85
N SER A 239 -5.87 6.26 5.28
CA SER A 239 -5.00 7.43 5.30
C SER A 239 -4.67 7.92 3.90
N PHE A 240 -4.34 7.01 2.97
CA PHE A 240 -4.11 7.33 1.57
C PHE A 240 -5.33 8.05 0.96
N LEU A 241 -6.54 7.51 1.13
CA LEU A 241 -7.76 8.12 0.60
C LEU A 241 -8.01 9.52 1.16
N LEU A 242 -7.84 9.69 2.48
CA LEU A 242 -8.05 11.00 3.10
C LEU A 242 -7.03 12.01 2.58
N VAL A 243 -5.74 11.64 2.56
CA VAL A 243 -4.67 12.55 2.16
C VAL A 243 -4.74 12.85 0.67
N SER A 244 -4.97 11.86 -0.19
CA SER A 244 -5.07 12.06 -1.64
C SER A 244 -6.17 13.08 -1.99
N ARG A 245 -7.33 12.96 -1.36
CA ARG A 245 -8.47 13.87 -1.58
C ARG A 245 -8.20 15.27 -1.05
N ILE A 246 -7.52 15.41 0.08
CA ILE A 246 -7.11 16.74 0.57
C ILE A 246 -6.13 17.37 -0.42
N VAL A 247 -5.11 16.63 -0.86
CA VAL A 247 -4.09 17.13 -1.79
C VAL A 247 -4.72 17.54 -3.13
N GLU A 248 -5.65 16.75 -3.67
CA GLU A 248 -6.37 17.09 -4.89
C GLU A 248 -7.18 18.40 -4.74
N ARG A 249 -7.82 18.60 -3.58
CA ARG A 249 -8.77 19.70 -3.35
C ARG A 249 -8.13 20.99 -2.83
N ALA A 250 -7.04 20.88 -2.09
CA ALA A 250 -6.42 21.98 -1.35
C ALA A 250 -4.90 22.05 -1.52
N GLY A 251 -4.28 21.13 -2.26
CA GLY A 251 -2.84 21.03 -2.39
C GLY A 251 -2.15 20.50 -1.14
N LEU A 252 -0.84 20.27 -1.24
CA LEU A 252 0.00 19.89 -0.10
C LEU A 252 0.12 21.03 0.91
N GLU A 253 0.10 22.28 0.44
CA GLU A 253 0.09 23.48 1.27
C GLU A 253 -1.16 23.56 2.14
N GLY A 254 -2.34 23.26 1.59
CA GLY A 254 -3.58 23.23 2.37
C GLY A 254 -3.58 22.17 3.48
N LEU A 255 -3.01 21.00 3.21
CA LEU A 255 -2.78 19.98 4.24
C LEU A 255 -1.78 20.47 5.30
N HIS A 256 -0.66 21.05 4.85
CA HIS A 256 0.38 21.58 5.73
C HIS A 256 -0.14 22.69 6.64
N GLU A 257 -0.96 23.63 6.14
CA GLU A 257 -1.51 24.73 6.93
C GLU A 257 -2.34 24.25 8.14
N ILE A 258 -3.01 23.11 8.02
CA ILE A 258 -3.74 22.48 9.12
C ILE A 258 -2.80 21.89 10.17
N CYS A 259 -1.62 21.41 9.75
CA CYS A 259 -0.57 20.86 10.62
C CYS A 259 0.30 21.96 11.25
N GLY A 260 0.65 23.02 10.51
CA GLY A 260 1.69 24.00 10.80
C GLY A 260 1.39 25.06 11.87
N GLY A 261 0.36 24.88 12.71
CA GLY A 261 0.25 25.57 14.00
C GLY A 261 0.01 27.08 13.99
N ARG A 262 -0.39 27.71 12.88
CA ARG A 262 -0.83 29.13 12.92
C ARG A 262 -2.12 29.36 13.71
N SER A 263 -2.81 28.28 14.06
CA SER A 263 -3.99 28.33 14.90
C SER A 263 -3.87 27.20 15.90
N ALA A 264 -3.94 27.51 17.19
CA ALA A 264 -4.04 26.54 18.29
C ALA A 264 -5.40 25.81 18.20
N ILE A 265 -5.60 25.11 17.10
CA ILE A 265 -6.80 24.35 16.78
C ILE A 265 -6.74 23.11 17.68
N ARG A 266 -7.73 23.00 18.57
CA ARG A 266 -7.93 21.78 19.37
C ARG A 266 -8.00 20.57 18.43
N VAL A 267 -7.46 19.44 18.87
CA VAL A 267 -7.41 18.16 18.11
C VAL A 267 -8.74 17.85 17.41
N ASP A 268 -9.87 18.00 18.10
CA ASP A 268 -11.21 17.76 17.53
C ASP A 268 -11.51 18.63 16.31
N ARG A 269 -11.14 19.91 16.37
CA ARG A 269 -11.36 20.84 15.26
C ARG A 269 -10.43 20.54 14.09
N ARG A 270 -9.20 20.06 14.34
CA ARG A 270 -8.28 19.61 13.29
C ARG A 270 -8.87 18.43 12.53
N ARG A 271 -9.37 17.42 13.26
CA ARG A 271 -10.06 16.27 12.67
C ARG A 271 -11.19 16.71 11.75
N THR A 272 -12.05 17.60 12.24
CA THR A 272 -13.16 18.14 11.45
C THR A 272 -12.67 18.85 10.19
N CYS A 273 -11.65 19.72 10.28
CA CYS A 273 -11.11 20.40 9.10
C CYS A 273 -10.50 19.43 8.07
N LEU A 274 -9.79 18.39 8.50
CA LEU A 274 -9.24 17.38 7.59
C LEU A 274 -10.35 16.62 6.86
N LEU A 275 -11.41 16.22 7.59
CA LEU A 275 -12.59 15.58 6.99
C LEU A 275 -13.30 16.51 6.00
N GLU A 276 -13.50 17.77 6.37
CA GLU A 276 -14.12 18.78 5.50
C GLU A 276 -13.31 19.00 4.20
N LEU A 277 -11.98 19.12 4.29
CA LEU A 277 -11.12 19.25 3.12
C LEU A 277 -11.19 18.00 2.22
N ALA A 278 -11.23 16.80 2.81
CA ALA A 278 -11.37 15.55 2.07
C ALA A 278 -12.79 15.32 1.53
N ALA A 279 -13.77 16.16 1.90
CA ALA A 279 -15.20 15.94 1.70
C ALA A 279 -15.66 14.56 2.21
N LEU A 280 -15.19 14.21 3.41
CA LEU A 280 -15.55 13.00 4.16
C LEU A 280 -16.29 13.37 5.46
N ASP A 281 -16.98 12.41 6.06
CA ASP A 281 -17.67 12.59 7.35
C ASP A 281 -17.43 11.38 8.28
N GLY A 282 -18.15 11.31 9.40
CA GLY A 282 -18.04 10.19 10.35
C GLY A 282 -18.69 8.88 9.89
N LYS A 283 -19.27 8.81 8.69
CA LYS A 283 -20.03 7.64 8.23
C LYS A 283 -19.17 6.75 7.33
N ARG A 284 -19.09 5.46 7.66
CA ARG A 284 -18.37 4.45 6.86
C ARG A 284 -18.76 4.46 5.38
N GLU A 285 -20.05 4.61 5.11
CA GLU A 285 -20.58 4.63 3.74
C GLU A 285 -19.99 5.75 2.89
N THR A 286 -19.74 6.93 3.47
CA THR A 286 -19.12 8.05 2.76
C THR A 286 -17.70 7.70 2.33
N TRP A 287 -16.93 7.07 3.22
CA TRP A 287 -15.56 6.62 2.94
C TRP A 287 -15.52 5.49 1.91
N ARG A 288 -16.42 4.50 2.04
CA ARG A 288 -16.55 3.37 1.11
C ARG A 288 -16.79 3.86 -0.31
N ARG A 289 -17.79 4.73 -0.50
CA ARG A 289 -18.11 5.29 -1.82
C ARG A 289 -17.01 6.19 -2.35
N ALA A 290 -16.37 6.99 -1.50
CA ALA A 290 -15.23 7.81 -1.93
C ALA A 290 -14.09 6.92 -2.43
N ALA A 291 -13.72 5.86 -1.70
CA ALA A 291 -12.69 4.90 -2.13
C ALA A 291 -13.02 4.27 -3.48
N ALA A 292 -14.27 3.84 -3.69
CA ALA A 292 -14.71 3.24 -4.94
C ALA A 292 -14.74 4.24 -6.10
N ALA A 293 -15.17 5.48 -5.86
CA ALA A 293 -15.22 6.53 -6.87
C ALA A 293 -13.83 6.96 -7.39
N GLU A 294 -12.78 6.78 -6.60
CA GLU A 294 -11.38 7.11 -6.95
C GLU A 294 -10.68 6.02 -7.78
N LEU A 295 -11.29 4.85 -7.96
CA LEU A 295 -10.72 3.76 -8.76
C LEU A 295 -10.89 4.07 -10.25
N GLY A 296 -9.77 4.22 -10.96
CA GLY A 296 -9.72 4.31 -12.41
C GLY A 296 -9.55 2.94 -13.08
N PRO A 297 -9.49 2.91 -14.43
CA PRO A 297 -9.26 1.68 -15.20
C PRO A 297 -7.95 0.98 -14.83
N ASP A 298 -6.89 1.74 -14.59
CA ASP A 298 -5.58 1.17 -14.26
C ASP A 298 -5.59 0.52 -12.87
N GLU A 299 -6.21 1.16 -11.87
CA GLU A 299 -6.38 0.52 -10.55
C GLU A 299 -7.29 -0.70 -10.63
N LEU A 300 -8.34 -0.66 -11.45
CA LEU A 300 -9.24 -1.80 -11.63
C LEU A 300 -8.53 -2.98 -12.29
N ARG A 301 -7.63 -2.73 -13.26
CA ARG A 301 -6.75 -3.75 -13.84
C ARG A 301 -5.90 -4.39 -12.74
N GLU A 302 -5.25 -3.57 -11.92
CA GLU A 302 -4.40 -4.06 -10.82
C GLU A 302 -5.20 -4.85 -9.77
N ILE A 303 -6.43 -4.44 -9.43
CA ILE A 303 -7.33 -5.22 -8.56
C ILE A 303 -7.60 -6.60 -9.18
N ALA A 304 -7.86 -6.69 -10.49
CA ALA A 304 -8.08 -7.97 -11.15
C ALA A 304 -6.85 -8.89 -11.07
N LEU A 305 -5.64 -8.33 -11.14
CA LEU A 305 -4.38 -9.05 -11.02
C LEU A 305 -4.01 -9.41 -9.57
N MET A 306 -4.48 -8.64 -8.58
CA MET A 306 -4.28 -8.94 -7.16
C MET A 306 -5.15 -10.09 -6.66
N TYR A 307 -6.33 -10.31 -7.26
CA TYR A 307 -7.29 -11.34 -6.86
C TYR A 307 -7.64 -12.28 -8.03
N PRO A 308 -6.64 -12.89 -8.71
CA PRO A 308 -6.85 -13.55 -9.99
C PRO A 308 -7.77 -14.76 -9.88
N ASP A 309 -7.62 -15.59 -8.84
CA ASP A 309 -8.43 -16.81 -8.68
C ASP A 309 -9.92 -16.50 -8.60
N PHE A 310 -10.29 -15.52 -7.79
CA PHE A 310 -11.68 -15.13 -7.59
C PHE A 310 -12.31 -14.50 -8.86
N ILE A 311 -11.56 -13.64 -9.55
CA ILE A 311 -11.99 -13.01 -10.80
C ILE A 311 -12.14 -14.07 -11.90
N VAL A 312 -11.15 -14.94 -12.04
CA VAL A 312 -11.14 -16.02 -13.04
C VAL A 312 -12.29 -16.99 -12.80
N ASP A 313 -12.52 -17.43 -11.56
CA ASP A 313 -13.60 -18.35 -11.24
C ASP A 313 -14.98 -17.73 -11.54
N THR A 314 -15.17 -16.47 -11.18
CA THR A 314 -16.41 -15.73 -11.46
C THR A 314 -16.62 -15.55 -12.96
N LEU A 315 -15.55 -15.24 -13.69
CA LEU A 315 -15.56 -15.10 -15.14
C LEU A 315 -15.89 -16.42 -15.83
N ALA A 316 -15.19 -17.51 -15.49
CA ALA A 316 -15.40 -18.81 -16.10
C ALA A 316 -16.83 -19.31 -15.89
N ARG A 317 -17.39 -19.16 -14.68
CA ARG A 317 -18.79 -19.53 -14.39
C ARG A 317 -19.79 -18.69 -15.16
N THR A 318 -19.55 -17.39 -15.29
CA THR A 318 -20.43 -16.48 -16.03
C THR A 318 -20.38 -16.80 -17.53
N MET A 319 -19.18 -16.99 -18.09
CA MET A 319 -18.98 -17.42 -19.47
C MET A 319 -19.65 -18.77 -19.78
N ALA A 320 -19.47 -19.79 -18.92
CA ALA A 320 -20.09 -21.09 -19.11
C ALA A 320 -21.62 -21.00 -19.16
N ARG A 321 -22.23 -20.13 -18.33
CA ARG A 321 -23.66 -19.83 -18.37
C ARG A 321 -24.07 -19.14 -19.67
N CYS A 322 -23.30 -18.14 -20.13
CA CYS A 322 -23.61 -17.44 -21.37
C CYS A 322 -23.48 -18.32 -22.61
N LEU A 323 -22.52 -19.25 -22.64
CA LEU A 323 -22.21 -20.07 -23.82
C LEU A 323 -23.13 -21.29 -23.98
N GLY A 324 -23.92 -21.64 -22.97
CA GLY A 324 -24.90 -22.72 -23.04
C GLY A 324 -24.32 -24.11 -23.41
N GLY A 325 -23.03 -24.34 -23.16
CA GLY A 325 -22.34 -25.61 -23.46
C GLY A 325 -21.89 -25.83 -24.90
N GLY A 326 -22.06 -24.85 -25.81
CA GLY A 326 -21.68 -25.01 -27.23
C GLY A 326 -21.30 -23.74 -27.98
N GLY A 327 -21.26 -22.58 -27.32
CA GLY A 327 -20.82 -21.32 -27.93
C GLY A 327 -19.30 -21.23 -28.11
N ASP A 328 -18.87 -20.31 -28.98
CA ASP A 328 -17.45 -20.02 -29.22
C ASP A 328 -16.91 -19.05 -28.15
N PRO A 329 -15.99 -19.48 -27.27
CA PRO A 329 -15.43 -18.63 -26.23
C PRO A 329 -14.56 -17.49 -26.77
N SER A 330 -14.04 -17.59 -28.00
CA SER A 330 -13.15 -16.57 -28.58
C SER A 330 -13.86 -15.27 -28.95
N ALA A 331 -15.18 -15.31 -29.13
CA ALA A 331 -16.01 -14.15 -29.47
C ALA A 331 -16.63 -13.46 -28.25
N VAL A 332 -16.38 -13.97 -27.05
CA VAL A 332 -16.91 -13.44 -25.79
C VAL A 332 -16.25 -12.09 -25.48
N ARG A 333 -17.04 -11.17 -24.92
CA ARG A 333 -16.53 -9.95 -24.29
C ARG A 333 -16.81 -10.01 -22.80
N ALA A 334 -15.81 -9.73 -21.97
CA ALA A 334 -15.96 -9.68 -20.53
C ALA A 334 -15.40 -8.38 -19.98
N VAL A 335 -16.25 -7.60 -19.32
CA VAL A 335 -15.92 -6.28 -18.77
C VAL A 335 -16.15 -6.30 -17.26
N LEU A 336 -15.08 -6.06 -16.50
CA LEU A 336 -15.15 -5.76 -15.08
C LEU A 336 -15.34 -4.26 -14.91
N SER A 337 -16.18 -3.86 -13.95
CA SER A 337 -16.49 -2.44 -13.71
C SER A 337 -16.68 -2.12 -12.22
N VAL A 338 -16.43 -0.87 -11.87
CA VAL A 338 -16.76 -0.28 -10.56
C VAL A 338 -17.96 0.64 -10.75
N PRO A 339 -19.16 0.32 -10.24
CA PRO A 339 -20.36 1.13 -10.46
C PRO A 339 -20.20 2.59 -10.02
N GLU A 340 -19.51 2.85 -8.91
CA GLU A 340 -19.37 4.18 -8.32
C GLU A 340 -18.50 5.13 -9.15
N SER A 341 -17.41 4.65 -9.76
CA SER A 341 -16.52 5.48 -10.59
C SER A 341 -16.84 5.39 -12.09
N GLY A 342 -17.55 4.35 -12.52
CA GLY A 342 -17.74 4.03 -13.93
C GLY A 342 -16.48 3.48 -14.61
N ALA A 343 -15.40 3.18 -13.86
CA ALA A 343 -14.21 2.55 -14.41
C ALA A 343 -14.52 1.16 -14.95
N GLN A 344 -13.88 0.80 -16.07
CA GLN A 344 -14.08 -0.47 -16.77
C GLN A 344 -12.77 -1.04 -17.28
N VAL A 345 -12.64 -2.37 -17.26
CA VAL A 345 -11.52 -3.12 -17.82
C VAL A 345 -12.02 -4.35 -18.56
N ALA A 346 -11.52 -4.55 -19.79
CA ALA A 346 -11.76 -5.76 -20.56
C ALA A 346 -10.86 -6.90 -20.04
N LEU A 347 -11.43 -7.86 -19.31
CA LEU A 347 -10.64 -8.92 -18.64
C LEU A 347 -9.93 -9.85 -19.62
N LEU A 348 -10.50 -10.05 -20.82
CA LEU A 348 -9.90 -10.91 -21.84
C LEU A 348 -8.70 -10.26 -22.55
N GLU A 349 -8.44 -8.97 -22.31
CA GLU A 349 -7.25 -8.27 -22.80
C GLU A 349 -6.07 -8.36 -21.82
N LEU A 350 -6.24 -9.05 -20.68
CA LEU A 350 -5.21 -9.28 -19.67
C LEU A 350 -4.57 -10.66 -19.86
N PRO A 351 -3.36 -10.78 -20.45
CA PRO A 351 -2.73 -12.06 -20.75
C PRO A 351 -2.50 -12.92 -19.50
N GLU A 352 -2.31 -12.29 -18.35
CA GLU A 352 -2.09 -12.93 -17.06
C GLU A 352 -3.29 -13.80 -16.63
N LEU A 353 -4.50 -13.50 -17.15
CA LEU A 353 -5.72 -14.24 -16.84
C LEU A 353 -6.01 -15.38 -17.83
N HIS A 354 -5.34 -15.44 -18.98
CA HIS A 354 -5.70 -16.36 -20.07
C HIS A 354 -5.53 -17.84 -19.70
N ALA A 355 -4.35 -18.21 -19.22
CA ALA A 355 -4.04 -19.59 -18.85
C ALA A 355 -4.95 -20.11 -17.71
N PRO A 356 -5.12 -19.41 -16.57
CA PRO A 356 -6.02 -19.88 -15.51
C PRO A 356 -7.49 -19.90 -15.98
N LEU A 357 -7.94 -18.91 -16.76
CA LEU A 357 -9.30 -18.89 -17.31
C LEU A 357 -9.58 -20.07 -18.22
N HIS A 358 -8.68 -20.37 -19.14
CA HIS A 358 -8.82 -21.52 -20.04
C HIS A 358 -8.94 -22.83 -19.25
N SER A 359 -8.07 -23.02 -18.24
CA SER A 359 -8.12 -24.20 -17.38
C SER A 359 -9.45 -24.32 -16.63
N ARG A 360 -9.94 -23.23 -16.02
CA ARG A 360 -11.21 -23.22 -15.29
C ARG A 360 -12.42 -23.43 -16.19
N LEU A 361 -12.42 -22.80 -17.37
CA LEU A 361 -13.52 -22.93 -18.33
C LEU A 361 -13.63 -24.37 -18.85
N LEU A 362 -12.50 -25.01 -19.19
CA LEU A 362 -12.50 -26.42 -19.60
C LEU A 362 -13.05 -27.34 -18.51
N ALA A 363 -12.63 -27.16 -17.25
CA ALA A 363 -13.12 -27.98 -16.14
C ALA A 363 -14.65 -27.84 -15.95
N LEU A 364 -15.20 -26.64 -16.13
CA LEU A 364 -16.64 -26.39 -16.05
C LEU A 364 -17.41 -26.99 -17.24
N LEU A 365 -16.90 -26.85 -18.46
CA LEU A 365 -17.56 -27.36 -19.67
C LEU A 365 -17.51 -28.89 -19.78
N SER A 366 -16.47 -29.54 -19.27
CA SER A 366 -16.35 -31.00 -19.23
C SER A 366 -17.23 -31.66 -18.16
N GLY A 367 -17.89 -30.88 -17.30
CA GLY A 367 -18.69 -31.42 -16.18
C GLY A 367 -17.87 -32.00 -15.02
N GLU A 368 -16.54 -31.86 -15.05
CA GLU A 368 -15.63 -32.34 -14.00
C GLU A 368 -15.67 -31.44 -12.76
N GLY A 369 -16.07 -30.18 -12.91
CA GLY A 369 -16.38 -29.27 -11.81
C GLY A 369 -17.85 -29.30 -11.45
N GLY A 370 -18.29 -30.26 -10.63
CA GLY A 370 -19.61 -30.18 -9.99
C GLY A 370 -19.81 -28.78 -9.39
N LEU A 371 -21.03 -28.23 -9.48
CA LEU A 371 -21.40 -26.95 -8.86
C LEU A 371 -21.23 -27.06 -7.34
N VAL A 372 -20.00 -26.94 -6.85
CA VAL A 372 -19.73 -26.76 -5.42
C VAL A 372 -20.32 -25.40 -5.09
N ALA A 373 -21.45 -25.41 -4.41
CA ALA A 373 -21.98 -24.23 -3.76
C ALA A 373 -20.91 -23.77 -2.76
N PHE A 374 -20.21 -22.69 -3.09
CA PHE A 374 -19.38 -21.99 -2.12
C PHE A 374 -20.33 -21.30 -1.14
N GLU A 375 -20.76 -22.02 -0.11
CA GLU A 375 -20.91 -21.38 1.19
C GLU A 375 -19.50 -20.94 1.60
N THR A 376 -19.29 -19.64 1.71
CA THR A 376 -18.07 -19.05 2.26
C THR A 376 -17.85 -19.61 3.66
N ALA A 377 -16.97 -20.59 3.80
CA ALA A 377 -16.43 -20.97 5.08
C ALA A 377 -15.65 -19.76 5.62
N ALA A 378 -16.21 -19.11 6.64
CA ALA A 378 -15.42 -18.31 7.55
C ALA A 378 -14.47 -19.29 8.26
N GLU A 379 -13.26 -19.46 7.74
CA GLU A 379 -12.20 -20.15 8.47
C GLU A 379 -11.93 -19.35 9.75
N GLU A 380 -12.34 -19.92 10.88
CA GLU A 380 -11.86 -19.55 12.19
C GLU A 380 -10.34 -19.74 12.21
N GLY A 381 -9.61 -18.65 12.02
CA GLY A 381 -8.16 -18.63 12.21
C GLY A 381 -7.83 -18.95 13.67
N GLU A 382 -7.37 -20.17 13.92
CA GLU A 382 -6.71 -20.56 15.17
C GLU A 382 -5.49 -19.66 15.41
N ASP A 383 -5.57 -18.86 16.47
CA ASP A 383 -4.43 -18.23 17.14
C ASP A 383 -3.44 -19.32 17.59
N ARG A 384 -2.42 -19.61 16.76
CA ARG A 384 -1.21 -20.26 17.25
C ARG A 384 -0.37 -19.24 18.00
N GLN A 385 -0.63 -19.15 19.31
CA GLN A 385 0.33 -18.62 20.28
C GLN A 385 1.57 -19.52 20.29
N ALA A 386 2.72 -18.97 19.92
CA ALA A 386 4.02 -19.55 20.25
C ALA A 386 4.41 -19.11 21.67
N GLN A 387 4.67 -20.10 22.53
CA GLN A 387 5.39 -19.96 23.80
C GLN A 387 6.87 -19.65 23.56
#